data_AF-A0A3D0M849-F1
#
_entry.id   AF-A0A3D0M849-F1
#
_cell.length_a   1.000
_cell.length_b   1.000
_cell.length_c   1.000
_cell.angle_alpha   90.00
_cell.angle_beta   90.00
_cell.angle_gamma   90.00
#
_symmetry.space_group_name_H-M   'P 1'
#
loop_
_entity.id
_entity.type
_entity.pdbx_description
1 polymer ?
#
loop_
_entity_poly.entity_id
_entity_poly.type
_entity_poly.pdbx_seq_one_letter_code
_entity_poly.pdbx_strand_id
1 'polypeptide(L)'
;MMTKPRWIRKSFLLILVLALALTGSGCGQKKASSSASSEAEEKDLLLSTFPKVEAPSLPSVSAVQKDVSRTELPAKWDSRLAGRCPQPPDQKDLGTCWAFTALGAIEAKRLPAIVQPLSVDHLTAYNGYRLTPAQGGTSLMALAYLAGWKGPVSEEEDPYDDGMTNPDAKPVLHLQQARYLSNDRDAVKKAVLGDGAVESEMYADPSFLAGDAGSVF
;
A
#
# COMPACT_ATOMS: atom_id res chain seq x y z
N MET A 1 51.24 34.74 33.14
CA MET A 1 50.87 33.48 32.45
C MET A 1 49.71 33.82 31.50
N MET A 2 49.90 34.25 30.24
CA MET A 2 50.30 33.45 29.04
C MET A 2 49.49 32.12 28.99
N THR A 3 48.59 31.82 28.04
CA THR A 3 48.31 32.31 26.68
C THR A 3 46.88 31.91 26.25
N LYS A 4 46.18 32.75 25.46
CA LYS A 4 45.11 32.30 24.54
C LYS A 4 45.75 31.70 23.27
N PRO A 5 45.02 30.87 22.51
CA PRO A 5 44.83 31.28 21.12
C PRO A 5 43.39 31.12 20.61
N ARG A 6 43.02 32.15 19.83
CA ARG A 6 41.98 32.19 18.80
C ARG A 6 42.35 31.19 17.68
N TRP A 7 41.39 30.75 16.84
CA TRP A 7 41.43 30.98 15.38
C TRP A 7 40.27 30.29 14.61
N ILE A 8 39.56 31.14 13.84
CA ILE A 8 39.00 30.99 12.48
C ILE A 8 37.71 30.19 12.21
N ARG A 9 36.70 30.97 11.77
CA ARG A 9 35.72 30.60 10.74
C ARG A 9 36.36 30.58 9.36
N LYS A 10 36.26 29.50 8.60
CA LYS A 10 36.45 29.54 7.14
C LYS A 10 35.23 28.94 6.46
N SER A 11 34.35 29.84 6.04
CA SER A 11 33.53 29.66 4.84
C SER A 11 34.44 29.25 3.69
N PHE A 12 34.07 28.22 2.93
CA PHE A 12 34.64 27.98 1.61
C PHE A 12 33.54 28.09 0.57
N LEU A 13 33.84 28.98 -0.37
CA LEU A 13 33.05 29.48 -1.47
C LEU A 13 33.21 28.54 -2.67
N LEU A 14 32.08 28.23 -3.31
CA LEU A 14 31.83 28.08 -4.75
C LEU A 14 33.05 27.91 -5.69
N ILE A 15 33.09 26.82 -6.46
CA ILE A 15 33.67 26.83 -7.82
C ILE A 15 32.70 26.14 -8.79
N LEU A 16 32.07 27.00 -9.60
CA LEU A 16 31.32 26.72 -10.81
C LEU A 16 32.30 26.34 -11.93
N VAL A 17 32.11 25.22 -12.62
CA VAL A 17 32.79 24.96 -13.90
C VAL A 17 31.75 24.99 -15.01
N LEU A 18 31.68 26.16 -15.65
CA LEU A 18 30.97 26.41 -16.90
C LEU A 18 31.93 26.08 -18.04
N ALA A 19 31.65 25.05 -18.83
CA ALA A 19 32.35 24.79 -20.08
C ALA A 19 31.43 25.19 -21.25
N LEU A 20 31.65 26.40 -21.78
CA LEU A 20 31.14 26.81 -23.07
C LEU A 20 32.28 26.69 -24.08
N ALA A 21 32.17 25.78 -25.03
CA ALA A 21 32.96 25.79 -26.26
C ALA A 21 31.97 25.69 -27.43
N LEU A 22 31.67 26.85 -28.02
CA LEU A 22 31.10 26.95 -29.35
C LEU A 22 32.25 26.92 -30.35
N THR A 23 32.22 25.98 -31.30
CA THR A 23 32.35 26.26 -32.74
C THR A 23 32.21 24.94 -33.52
N GLY A 24 31.33 24.92 -34.51
CA GLY A 24 31.26 23.83 -35.48
C GLY A 24 29.97 23.85 -36.28
N SER A 25 29.90 24.70 -37.31
CA SER A 25 28.89 24.61 -38.37
C SER A 25 29.06 23.29 -39.13
N GLY A 26 27.95 22.59 -39.38
CA GLY A 26 27.94 21.38 -40.21
C GLY A 26 26.52 20.91 -40.52
N CYS A 27 26.12 21.05 -41.78
CA CYS A 27 24.85 20.68 -42.40
C CYS A 27 24.24 19.33 -41.96
N GLY A 28 22.95 19.39 -41.61
CA GLY A 28 21.87 18.55 -42.16
C GLY A 28 21.90 17.03 -42.00
N GLN A 29 20.87 16.47 -41.34
CA GLN A 29 20.12 15.30 -41.81
C GLN A 29 18.83 15.07 -41.00
N LYS A 30 17.94 14.27 -41.59
CA LYS A 30 16.49 14.12 -41.32
C LYS A 30 16.19 13.09 -40.22
N LYS A 31 14.99 13.24 -39.60
CA LYS A 31 14.05 12.24 -39.02
C LYS A 31 14.62 11.12 -38.12
N ALA A 32 14.08 10.98 -36.90
CA ALA A 32 13.15 9.90 -36.51
C ALA A 32 12.97 9.80 -34.98
N SER A 33 11.69 9.74 -34.56
CA SER A 33 11.15 8.94 -33.44
C SER A 33 12.13 8.27 -32.46
N SER A 34 12.22 8.77 -31.21
CA SER A 34 12.78 8.03 -30.08
C SER A 34 12.20 8.52 -28.74
N SER A 35 10.98 8.08 -28.38
CA SER A 35 10.38 8.35 -27.06
C SER A 35 10.21 7.10 -26.19
N ALA A 36 10.74 5.95 -26.62
CA ALA A 36 10.61 4.69 -25.89
C ALA A 36 11.89 4.27 -25.13
N SER A 37 13.04 4.89 -25.44
CA SER A 37 14.33 4.55 -24.83
C SER A 37 14.58 5.27 -23.51
N SER A 38 13.99 6.46 -23.30
CA SER A 38 14.22 7.26 -22.08
C SER A 38 13.52 6.67 -20.85
N GLU A 39 12.35 6.05 -21.01
CA GLU A 39 11.61 5.47 -19.89
C GLU A 39 12.26 4.19 -19.34
N ALA A 40 12.94 3.42 -20.19
CA ALA A 40 13.65 2.22 -19.77
C ALA A 40 14.92 2.56 -18.99
N GLU A 41 15.68 3.56 -19.45
CA GLU A 41 16.87 4.05 -18.74
C GLU A 41 16.52 4.75 -17.43
N GLU A 42 15.43 5.51 -17.36
CA GLU A 42 14.97 6.16 -16.12
C GLU A 42 14.54 5.14 -15.06
N LYS A 43 13.87 4.05 -15.47
CA LYS A 43 13.51 2.94 -14.58
C LYS A 43 14.73 2.21 -14.04
N ASP A 44 15.75 2.01 -14.88
CA ASP A 44 17.00 1.37 -14.48
C ASP A 44 17.81 2.23 -13.50
N LEU A 45 17.81 3.55 -13.71
CA LEU A 45 18.43 4.52 -12.79
C LEU A 45 17.70 4.56 -11.43
N LEU A 46 16.37 4.59 -11.45
CA LEU A 46 15.56 4.54 -10.22
C LEU A 46 15.76 3.22 -9.48
N LEU A 47 15.83 2.09 -10.19
CA LEU A 47 16.04 0.77 -9.59
C LEU A 47 17.45 0.64 -8.99
N SER A 48 18.45 1.26 -9.61
CA SER A 48 19.84 1.28 -9.12
C SER A 48 20.05 2.14 -7.87
N THR A 49 19.11 3.04 -7.57
CA THR A 49 19.18 3.93 -6.40
C THR A 49 18.75 3.22 -5.11
N PHE A 50 18.00 2.11 -5.21
CA PHE A 50 17.63 1.32 -4.04
C PHE A 50 18.82 0.49 -3.57
N PRO A 51 19.16 0.50 -2.25
CA PRO A 51 20.16 -0.41 -1.73
C PRO A 51 19.70 -1.84 -2.01
N LYS A 52 20.60 -2.64 -2.59
CA LYS A 52 20.36 -4.06 -2.80
C LYS A 52 20.31 -4.75 -1.44
N VAL A 53 19.13 -4.81 -0.85
CA VAL A 53 18.90 -5.56 0.39
C VAL A 53 18.95 -7.04 0.00
N GLU A 54 19.99 -7.73 0.44
CA GLU A 54 20.04 -9.19 0.40
C GLU A 54 18.81 -9.68 1.18
N ALA A 55 17.85 -10.31 0.50
CA ALA A 55 16.69 -10.85 1.18
C ALA A 55 17.19 -11.83 2.25
N PRO A 56 16.85 -11.64 3.54
CA PRO A 56 17.23 -12.62 4.54
C PRO A 56 16.69 -13.98 4.10
N SER A 57 17.52 -15.02 4.15
CA SER A 57 17.11 -16.37 3.80
C SER A 57 16.00 -16.79 4.76
N LEU A 58 14.75 -16.64 4.32
CA LEU A 58 13.61 -17.05 5.11
C LEU A 58 13.73 -18.56 5.33
N PRO A 59 13.59 -19.05 6.57
CA PRO A 59 13.40 -20.47 6.77
C PRO A 59 12.19 -20.89 5.94
N SER A 60 12.32 -21.99 5.19
CA SER A 60 11.21 -22.52 4.39
C SER A 60 10.01 -22.74 5.31
N VAL A 61 9.02 -21.85 5.23
CA VAL A 61 7.80 -21.93 6.04
C VAL A 61 6.96 -23.05 5.45
N SER A 62 7.33 -24.29 5.76
CA SER A 62 6.46 -25.46 5.66
C SER A 62 5.54 -25.52 6.90
N ALA A 63 4.95 -24.38 7.26
CA ALA A 63 3.91 -24.31 8.27
C ALA A 63 2.56 -24.35 7.54
N VAL A 64 2.03 -25.57 7.40
CA VAL A 64 0.62 -25.91 7.13
C VAL A 64 -0.13 -24.84 6.32
N GLN A 65 0.24 -24.67 5.04
CA GLN A 65 -0.76 -24.19 4.09
C GLN A 65 -1.74 -25.34 3.92
N LYS A 66 -2.92 -25.23 4.54
CA LYS A 66 -4.06 -26.05 4.12
C LYS A 66 -4.19 -25.77 2.63
N ASP A 67 -3.86 -26.76 1.79
CA ASP A 67 -3.77 -26.58 0.35
C ASP A 67 -5.19 -26.40 -0.20
N VAL A 68 -5.72 -25.17 -0.09
CA VAL A 68 -7.07 -24.81 -0.56
C VAL A 68 -7.18 -24.97 -2.08
N SER A 69 -6.05 -25.12 -2.79
CA SER A 69 -6.05 -25.44 -4.22
C SER A 69 -6.70 -26.79 -4.52
N ARG A 70 -6.65 -27.75 -3.58
CA ARG A 70 -7.25 -29.11 -3.68
C ARG A 70 -8.59 -29.26 -2.98
N THR A 71 -9.08 -28.24 -2.30
CA THR A 71 -10.39 -28.29 -1.63
C THR A 71 -11.49 -28.16 -2.67
N GLU A 72 -12.40 -29.13 -2.74
CA GLU A 72 -13.64 -28.98 -3.49
C GLU A 72 -14.42 -27.78 -2.95
N LEU A 73 -14.80 -26.87 -3.84
CA LEU A 73 -15.53 -25.67 -3.47
C LEU A 73 -16.95 -26.04 -3.06
N PRO A 74 -17.45 -25.56 -1.90
CA PRO A 74 -18.83 -25.79 -1.53
C PRO A 74 -19.77 -25.08 -2.52
N ALA A 75 -20.98 -25.61 -2.69
CA ALA A 75 -21.98 -25.00 -3.57
C ALA A 75 -22.34 -23.57 -3.14
N LYS A 76 -22.27 -23.29 -1.83
CA LYS A 76 -22.51 -21.97 -1.22
C LYS A 76 -21.56 -21.77 -0.04
N TRP A 77 -21.18 -20.52 0.18
CA TRP A 77 -20.37 -20.09 1.32
C TRP A 77 -20.89 -18.76 1.83
N ASP A 78 -20.99 -18.61 3.15
CA ASP A 78 -21.36 -17.37 3.82
C ASP A 78 -20.40 -17.11 4.99
N SER A 79 -19.51 -16.12 4.83
CA SER A 79 -18.52 -15.78 5.85
C SER A 79 -19.16 -15.31 7.17
N ARG A 80 -20.40 -14.80 7.16
CA ARG A 80 -21.10 -14.35 8.37
C ARG A 80 -21.48 -15.54 9.24
N LEU A 81 -22.05 -16.57 8.63
CA LEU A 81 -22.40 -17.81 9.33
C LEU A 81 -21.17 -18.55 9.86
N ALA A 82 -20.02 -18.36 9.21
CA ALA A 82 -18.74 -18.91 9.64
C ALA A 82 -18.01 -18.04 10.69
N GLY A 83 -18.54 -16.88 11.08
CA GLY A 83 -17.87 -15.95 11.99
C GLY A 83 -16.59 -15.33 11.42
N ARG A 84 -16.45 -15.29 10.09
CA ARG A 84 -15.29 -14.75 9.35
C ARG A 84 -15.60 -13.43 8.64
N CYS A 85 -16.71 -12.78 8.99
CA CYS A 85 -17.08 -11.46 8.47
C CYS A 85 -16.75 -10.41 9.55
N PRO A 86 -15.81 -9.48 9.30
CA PRO A 86 -15.63 -8.34 10.19
C PRO A 86 -16.90 -7.49 10.22
N GLN A 87 -17.06 -6.69 11.27
CA GLN A 87 -18.18 -5.75 11.36
C GLN A 87 -18.03 -4.70 10.24
N PRO A 88 -19.10 -4.38 9.49
CA PRO A 88 -19.05 -3.32 8.50
C PRO A 88 -18.71 -2.00 9.18
N PRO A 89 -17.62 -1.32 8.77
CA PRO A 89 -17.28 -0.01 9.28
C PRO A 89 -18.04 1.10 8.55
N ASP A 90 -18.00 2.33 9.09
CA ASP A 90 -18.60 3.52 8.49
C ASP A 90 -17.51 4.51 8.05
N GLN A 91 -17.35 4.69 6.74
CA GLN A 91 -16.39 5.64 6.17
C GLN A 91 -16.87 7.10 6.19
N LYS A 92 -18.16 7.33 6.47
CA LYS A 92 -18.83 8.63 6.39
C LYS A 92 -18.65 9.27 5.01
N ASP A 93 -18.48 10.59 4.95
CA ASP A 93 -18.29 11.34 3.71
C ASP A 93 -16.82 11.38 3.23
N LEU A 94 -15.96 10.49 3.73
CA LEU A 94 -14.54 10.42 3.37
C LEU A 94 -14.27 9.45 2.22
N GLY A 95 -13.18 9.69 1.47
CA GLY A 95 -12.71 8.86 0.36
C GLY A 95 -11.81 7.70 0.81
N THR A 96 -12.16 7.01 1.89
CA THR A 96 -11.27 6.04 2.59
C THR A 96 -11.62 4.57 2.33
N CYS A 97 -12.56 4.29 1.41
CA CYS A 97 -13.01 2.92 1.09
C CYS A 97 -11.85 1.95 0.76
N TRP A 98 -10.82 2.42 0.07
CA TRP A 98 -9.62 1.66 -0.27
C TRP A 98 -8.88 1.13 0.96
N ALA A 99 -8.83 1.93 2.03
CA ALA A 99 -8.17 1.58 3.27
C ALA A 99 -9.02 0.62 4.11
N PHE A 100 -10.33 0.89 4.22
CA PHE A 100 -11.29 -0.03 4.85
C PHE A 100 -11.29 -1.41 4.19
N THR A 101 -11.29 -1.46 2.86
CA THR A 101 -11.33 -2.74 2.13
C THR A 101 -10.04 -3.54 2.35
N ALA A 102 -8.87 -2.87 2.32
CA ALA A 102 -7.59 -3.52 2.56
C ALA A 102 -7.44 -4.06 3.99
N LEU A 103 -7.79 -3.26 5.01
CA LEU A 103 -7.70 -3.68 6.41
C LEU A 103 -8.77 -4.71 6.77
N GLY A 104 -10.00 -4.56 6.25
CA GLY A 104 -11.06 -5.54 6.40
C GLY A 104 -10.68 -6.92 5.86
N ALA A 105 -9.90 -6.99 4.78
CA ALA A 105 -9.37 -8.27 4.28
C ALA A 105 -8.38 -8.92 5.25
N ILE A 106 -7.53 -8.14 5.91
CA ILE A 106 -6.61 -8.61 6.95
C ILE A 106 -7.37 -9.09 8.19
N GLU A 107 -8.38 -8.32 8.63
CA GLU A 107 -9.23 -8.69 9.75
C GLU A 107 -9.99 -9.98 9.49
N ALA A 108 -10.63 -10.11 8.32
CA ALA A 108 -11.36 -11.32 7.91
C ALA A 108 -10.48 -12.57 7.92
N LYS A 109 -9.19 -12.45 7.60
CA LYS A 109 -8.24 -13.56 7.65
C LYS A 109 -7.98 -14.07 9.06
N ARG A 110 -8.08 -13.21 10.06
CA ARG A 110 -7.81 -13.52 11.46
C ARG A 110 -9.06 -13.96 12.23
N LEU A 111 -10.24 -13.69 11.71
CA LEU A 111 -11.50 -14.13 12.29
C LEU A 111 -11.75 -15.65 12.12
N PRO A 112 -12.42 -16.29 13.08
CA PRO A 112 -12.91 -15.75 14.37
C PRO A 112 -11.84 -15.74 15.48
N ALA A 113 -10.62 -16.21 15.19
CA ALA A 113 -9.58 -16.42 16.21
C ALA A 113 -9.12 -15.13 16.89
N ILE A 114 -9.04 -14.03 16.14
CA ILE A 114 -8.69 -12.72 16.68
C ILE A 114 -9.66 -11.67 16.12
N VAL A 115 -10.36 -11.01 17.03
CA VAL A 115 -11.24 -9.87 16.75
C VAL A 115 -10.50 -8.60 17.17
N GLN A 116 -9.87 -7.93 16.20
CA GLN A 116 -9.11 -6.70 16.45
C GLN A 116 -9.30 -5.75 15.26
N PRO A 117 -10.07 -4.67 15.43
CA PRO A 117 -10.17 -3.61 14.43
C PRO A 117 -8.82 -2.91 14.22
N LEU A 118 -8.52 -2.58 12.97
CA LEU A 118 -7.28 -1.94 12.54
C LEU A 118 -7.54 -0.49 12.13
N SER A 119 -6.63 0.40 12.49
CA SER A 119 -6.77 1.84 12.26
C SER A 119 -6.71 2.18 10.77
N VAL A 120 -7.85 2.62 10.26
CA VAL A 120 -7.96 3.22 8.93
C VAL A 120 -7.34 4.62 8.91
N ASP A 121 -7.44 5.37 10.01
CA ASP A 121 -6.87 6.71 10.10
C ASP A 121 -5.35 6.67 9.85
N HIS A 122 -4.64 5.83 10.60
CA HIS A 122 -3.19 5.67 10.47
C HIS A 122 -2.78 5.26 9.06
N LEU A 123 -3.52 4.34 8.43
CA LEU A 123 -3.24 3.94 7.05
C LEU A 123 -3.43 5.12 6.09
N THR A 124 -4.52 5.88 6.21
CA THR A 124 -4.85 6.97 5.27
C THR A 124 -3.97 8.21 5.47
N ALA A 125 -3.56 8.52 6.69
CA ALA A 125 -2.72 9.66 7.02
C ALA A 125 -1.21 9.35 6.95
N TYR A 126 -0.78 8.12 7.27
CA TYR A 126 0.63 7.73 7.40
C TYR A 126 1.12 6.75 6.32
N ASN A 127 0.40 6.60 5.20
CA ASN A 127 0.86 5.78 4.06
C ASN A 127 2.09 6.34 3.32
N GLY A 128 2.40 7.63 3.46
CA GLY A 128 3.55 8.29 2.81
C GLY A 128 3.24 8.86 1.42
N TYR A 129 2.02 8.69 0.93
CA TYR A 129 1.46 9.44 -0.19
C TYR A 129 0.78 10.67 0.42
N ARG A 130 1.14 11.87 -0.04
CA ARG A 130 0.63 13.14 0.53
C ARG A 130 -0.80 13.41 0.07
N LEU A 131 -1.72 12.52 0.42
CA LEU A 131 -3.15 12.62 0.13
C LEU A 131 -3.92 12.96 1.40
N THR A 132 -5.01 13.70 1.23
CA THR A 132 -6.02 13.85 2.28
C THR A 132 -7.02 12.69 2.22
N PRO A 133 -7.69 12.35 3.33
CA PRO A 133 -8.71 11.29 3.34
C PRO A 133 -9.83 11.47 2.30
N ALA A 134 -10.09 12.70 1.85
CA ALA A 134 -11.10 13.00 0.82
C ALA A 134 -10.66 12.68 -0.62
N GLN A 135 -9.35 12.47 -0.88
CA GLN A 135 -8.82 12.33 -2.24
C GLN A 135 -8.91 10.91 -2.81
N GLY A 136 -9.38 9.93 -2.05
CA GLY A 136 -9.38 8.54 -2.47
C GLY A 136 -8.00 7.88 -2.32
N GLY A 137 -7.91 6.65 -2.81
CA GLY A 137 -6.67 5.88 -2.83
C GLY A 137 -6.85 4.57 -3.59
N THR A 138 -5.82 3.73 -3.57
CA THR A 138 -5.79 2.46 -4.30
C THR A 138 -5.33 1.31 -3.41
N SER A 139 -5.70 0.09 -3.78
CA SER A 139 -5.18 -1.15 -3.18
C SER A 139 -3.65 -1.18 -3.12
N LEU A 140 -2.96 -0.66 -4.13
CA LEU A 140 -1.50 -0.59 -4.18
C LEU A 140 -0.89 0.33 -3.11
N MET A 141 -1.56 1.43 -2.79
CA MET A 141 -1.11 2.33 -1.71
C MET A 141 -1.22 1.66 -0.35
N ALA A 142 -2.34 0.96 -0.10
CA ALA A 142 -2.53 0.20 1.13
C ALA A 142 -1.49 -0.93 1.22
N LEU A 143 -1.25 -1.64 0.12
CA LEU A 143 -0.22 -2.67 0.06
C LEU A 143 1.17 -2.11 0.34
N ALA A 144 1.53 -0.94 -0.20
CA ALA A 144 2.83 -0.32 0.07
C ALA A 144 3.00 0.05 1.54
N TYR A 145 1.97 0.59 2.18
CA TYR A 145 1.95 0.87 3.63
C TYR A 145 2.15 -0.40 4.46
N LEU A 146 1.42 -1.48 4.12
CA LEU A 146 1.50 -2.76 4.81
C LEU A 146 2.83 -3.48 4.58
N ALA A 147 3.34 -3.49 3.35
CA ALA A 147 4.60 -4.13 2.98
C ALA A 147 5.82 -3.37 3.50
N GLY A 148 5.71 -2.05 3.66
CA GLY A 148 6.71 -1.22 4.33
C GLY A 148 6.68 -1.32 5.86
N TRP A 149 5.81 -2.17 6.43
CA TRP A 149 5.63 -2.37 7.88
C TRP A 149 5.41 -1.07 8.66
N LYS A 150 4.76 -0.08 8.03
CA LYS A 150 4.33 1.15 8.72
C LYS A 150 3.13 0.90 9.63
N GLY A 151 2.41 -0.19 9.40
CA GLY A 151 1.30 -0.67 10.20
C GLY A 151 0.93 -2.09 9.78
N PRO A 152 -0.32 -2.54 10.01
CA PRO A 152 -1.43 -1.76 10.55
C PRO A 152 -1.30 -1.53 12.06
N VAL A 153 -1.88 -0.43 12.53
CA VAL A 153 -2.03 -0.07 13.95
C VAL A 153 -3.43 -0.50 14.41
N SER A 154 -3.66 -0.67 15.72
CA SER A 154 -5.00 -0.91 16.26
C SER A 154 -5.87 0.34 16.23
N GLU A 155 -7.17 0.18 15.97
CA GLU A 155 -8.14 1.28 16.01
C GLU A 155 -8.15 2.02 17.37
N GLU A 156 -7.85 1.33 18.47
CA GLU A 156 -7.74 1.93 19.81
C GLU A 156 -6.60 2.96 19.93
N GLU A 157 -5.50 2.76 19.21
CA GLU A 157 -4.29 3.61 19.30
C GLU A 157 -4.37 4.82 18.37
N ASP A 158 -5.21 4.74 17.34
CA ASP A 158 -5.40 5.80 16.35
C ASP A 158 -6.84 5.74 15.79
N PRO A 159 -7.82 6.32 16.51
CA PRO A 159 -9.25 6.21 16.19
C PRO A 159 -9.63 6.87 14.87
N TYR A 160 -10.59 6.28 14.16
CA TYR A 160 -11.03 6.80 12.87
C TYR A 160 -11.81 8.11 12.98
N ASP A 161 -11.40 9.10 12.19
CA ASP A 161 -12.11 10.38 12.00
C ASP A 161 -12.33 11.18 13.31
N ASP A 162 -11.34 11.15 14.20
CA ASP A 162 -11.30 12.01 15.40
C ASP A 162 -10.54 13.35 15.14
N GLY A 163 -10.00 13.51 13.93
CA GLY A 163 -9.26 14.68 13.48
C GLY A 163 -7.78 14.69 13.88
N MET A 164 -7.28 13.60 14.46
CA MET A 164 -5.89 13.42 14.86
C MET A 164 -5.36 12.10 14.30
N THR A 165 -4.06 12.05 14.03
CA THR A 165 -3.37 10.80 13.69
C THR A 165 -2.21 10.65 14.65
N ASN A 166 -2.06 9.48 15.26
CA ASN A 166 -0.97 9.15 16.18
C ASN A 166 0.28 8.66 15.41
N PRO A 167 1.32 9.51 15.19
CA PRO A 167 2.50 9.11 14.43
C PRO A 167 3.43 8.16 15.19
N ASP A 168 3.25 8.04 16.51
CA ASP A 168 4.08 7.21 17.37
C ASP A 168 3.51 5.80 17.55
N ALA A 169 2.28 5.56 17.07
CA ALA A 169 1.61 4.29 17.16
C ALA A 169 2.43 3.17 16.49
N LYS A 170 2.37 1.96 17.06
CA LYS A 170 3.21 0.84 16.62
C LYS A 170 2.39 -0.19 15.84
N PRO A 171 2.95 -0.73 14.73
CA PRO A 171 2.31 -1.82 14.01
C PRO A 171 2.00 -2.99 14.94
N VAL A 172 0.76 -3.49 14.87
CA VAL A 172 0.32 -4.69 15.59
C VAL A 172 0.52 -5.96 14.77
N LEU A 173 0.80 -5.82 13.47
CA LEU A 173 1.02 -6.90 12.51
C LEU A 173 2.05 -6.50 11.46
N HIS A 174 2.67 -7.50 10.83
CA HIS A 174 3.54 -7.31 9.67
C HIS A 174 3.08 -8.18 8.50
N LEU A 175 2.76 -7.56 7.37
CA LEU A 175 2.42 -8.29 6.16
C LEU A 175 3.64 -9.09 5.67
N GLN A 176 3.46 -10.40 5.54
CA GLN A 176 4.52 -11.31 5.06
C GLN A 176 4.37 -11.65 3.58
N GLN A 177 3.13 -11.70 3.08
CA GLN A 177 2.85 -12.08 1.70
C GLN A 177 1.53 -11.46 1.25
N ALA A 178 1.54 -10.87 0.05
CA ALA A 178 0.34 -10.55 -0.72
C ALA A 178 0.27 -11.44 -1.96
N ARG A 179 -0.93 -11.73 -2.44
CA ARG A 179 -1.15 -12.51 -3.67
C ARG A 179 -2.10 -11.76 -4.58
N TYR A 180 -1.65 -11.49 -5.80
CA TYR A 180 -2.55 -11.07 -6.87
C TYR A 180 -3.24 -12.29 -7.43
N LEU A 181 -4.57 -12.23 -7.48
CA LEU A 181 -5.40 -13.29 -8.03
C LEU A 181 -5.77 -12.93 -9.46
N SER A 182 -5.84 -13.94 -10.33
CA SER A 182 -6.56 -13.80 -11.59
C SER A 182 -8.05 -13.60 -11.33
N ASN A 183 -8.77 -12.98 -12.27
CA ASN A 183 -10.24 -12.88 -12.25
C ASN A 183 -10.96 -14.22 -12.49
N ASP A 184 -10.27 -15.35 -12.33
CA ASP A 184 -10.89 -16.67 -12.31
C ASP A 184 -11.77 -16.83 -11.07
N ARG A 185 -13.02 -17.20 -11.30
CA ARG A 185 -14.03 -17.28 -10.24
C ARG A 185 -13.66 -18.32 -9.18
N ASP A 186 -13.06 -19.43 -9.58
CA ASP A 186 -12.71 -20.50 -8.64
C ASP A 186 -11.47 -20.13 -7.82
N ALA A 187 -10.50 -19.41 -8.40
CA ALA A 187 -9.40 -18.80 -7.67
C ALA A 187 -9.88 -17.83 -6.58
N VAL A 188 -10.83 -16.94 -6.91
CA VAL A 188 -11.42 -16.01 -5.93
C VAL A 188 -12.17 -16.77 -4.83
N LYS A 189 -13.01 -17.76 -5.18
CA LYS A 189 -13.73 -18.57 -4.19
C LYS A 189 -12.79 -19.32 -3.26
N LYS A 190 -11.71 -19.89 -3.78
CA LYS A 190 -10.68 -20.58 -2.97
C LYS A 190 -9.98 -19.60 -2.03
N ALA A 191 -9.68 -18.39 -2.49
CA ALA A 191 -9.10 -17.36 -1.64
C ALA A 191 -10.07 -16.92 -0.53
N VAL A 192 -11.34 -16.66 -0.83
CA VAL A 192 -12.35 -16.32 0.20
C VAL A 192 -12.51 -17.45 1.21
N LEU A 193 -12.59 -18.71 0.75
CA LEU A 193 -12.72 -19.86 1.65
C LEU A 193 -11.48 -20.07 2.53
N GLY A 194 -10.28 -19.90 1.96
CA GLY A 194 -9.01 -20.11 2.64
C GLY A 194 -8.60 -18.94 3.53
N ASP A 195 -8.43 -17.78 2.90
CA ASP A 195 -7.92 -16.56 3.51
C ASP A 195 -9.01 -15.67 4.13
N GLY A 196 -10.29 -15.99 3.96
CA GLY A 196 -11.41 -15.26 4.57
C GLY A 196 -12.00 -14.18 3.68
N ALA A 197 -11.16 -13.41 2.99
CA ALA A 197 -11.59 -12.33 2.11
C ALA A 197 -10.61 -12.10 0.94
N VAL A 198 -11.09 -11.36 -0.06
CA VAL A 198 -10.31 -10.84 -1.19
C VAL A 198 -10.64 -9.36 -1.30
N GLU A 199 -9.61 -8.52 -1.38
CA GLU A 199 -9.74 -7.11 -1.71
C GLU A 199 -9.93 -6.96 -3.22
N SER A 200 -10.88 -6.12 -3.63
CA SER A 200 -11.18 -5.83 -5.03
C SER A 200 -11.81 -4.46 -5.15
N GLU A 201 -11.50 -3.79 -6.24
CA GLU A 201 -12.04 -2.48 -6.60
C GLU A 201 -13.20 -2.65 -7.60
N MET A 202 -14.24 -1.81 -7.50
CA MET A 202 -15.35 -1.80 -8.46
C MET A 202 -15.86 -0.38 -8.69
N TYR A 203 -16.38 -0.11 -9.88
CA TYR A 203 -17.16 1.11 -10.13
C TYR A 203 -18.57 0.91 -9.56
N ALA A 204 -18.92 1.70 -8.54
CA ALA A 204 -20.21 1.66 -7.88
C ALA A 204 -20.99 2.94 -8.21
N ASP A 205 -22.08 2.78 -8.96
CA ASP A 205 -23.05 3.83 -9.23
C ASP A 205 -24.37 3.46 -8.54
N PRO A 206 -24.99 4.36 -7.76
CA PRO A 206 -26.27 4.08 -7.12
C PRO A 206 -27.36 3.62 -8.10
N SER A 207 -27.28 4.02 -9.37
CA SER A 207 -28.22 3.56 -10.41
C SER A 207 -28.14 2.06 -10.72
N PHE A 208 -27.03 1.40 -10.38
CA PHE A 208 -26.88 -0.05 -10.52
C PHE A 208 -27.45 -0.83 -9.33
N LEU A 209 -27.73 -0.14 -8.21
CA LEU A 209 -28.36 -0.76 -7.06
C LEU A 209 -29.87 -0.85 -7.34
N ALA A 210 -30.36 -2.07 -7.56
CA ALA A 210 -31.80 -2.31 -7.60
C ALA A 210 -32.36 -2.02 -6.21
N GLY A 211 -33.16 -0.96 -6.11
CA GLY A 211 -33.72 -0.50 -4.85
C GLY A 211 -34.73 -1.49 -4.26
N ASP A 212 -34.41 -2.06 -3.10
CA ASP A 212 -35.43 -2.10 -2.04
C ASP A 212 -35.38 -0.73 -1.37
N ALA A 213 -36.47 0.02 -1.50
CA ALA A 213 -36.64 1.42 -1.10
C ALA A 213 -36.62 1.64 0.44
N GLY A 214 -35.64 1.07 1.13
CA GLY A 214 -35.51 1.14 2.58
C GLY A 214 -34.11 0.89 3.15
N SER A 215 -33.13 0.47 2.36
CA SER A 215 -31.73 0.40 2.82
C SER A 215 -30.95 1.59 2.25
N VAL A 216 -31.08 2.72 2.92
CA VAL A 216 -30.06 3.76 2.83
C VAL A 216 -28.90 3.28 3.71
N PHE A 217 -27.67 3.44 3.23
CA PHE A 217 -26.49 3.38 4.10
C PHE A 217 -26.68 4.31 5.31
#